data_AF-R6GW89-F1
#
_entry.id   AF-R6GW89-F1
#
_cell.length_a   1.000
_cell.length_b   1.000
_cell.length_c   1.000
_cell.angle_alpha   90.00
_cell.angle_beta   90.00
_cell.angle_gamma   90.00
#
_symmetry.space_group_name_H-M   'P 1'
#
loop_
_entity.id
_entity.type
_entity.pdbx_description
1 polymer ?
#
loop_
_entity_poly.entity_id
_entity_poly.type
_entity_poly.pdbx_seq_one_letter_code
_entity_poly.pdbx_strand_id
1 'polypeptide(L)'
;MLRLLGCHRRTAVIAAAYERMIAQYPVAGSALLVNHGNWQGKLDYAPSEEFGAGAPARFQGLEVRIPTGYDSYLRRKYGDYRRDPPPEARQGHRCLALDTGLEEMP
;
A
#
# COMPACT_ATOMS: atom_id res chain seq x y z
N MET A 1 -10.20 -8.91 -24.74
CA MET A 1 -10.97 -8.16 -23.73
C MET A 1 -10.48 -8.38 -22.29
N LEU A 2 -10.58 -9.57 -21.68
CA LEU A 2 -10.18 -9.79 -20.26
C LEU A 2 -8.73 -9.38 -19.89
N ARG A 3 -7.75 -9.56 -20.79
CA ARG A 3 -6.37 -9.11 -20.57
C ARG A 3 -6.21 -7.58 -20.57
N LEU A 4 -7.07 -6.85 -21.30
CA LEU A 4 -7.07 -5.38 -21.32
C LEU A 4 -7.67 -4.79 -20.04
N LEU A 5 -8.48 -5.57 -19.32
CA LEU A 5 -9.09 -5.19 -18.04
C LEU A 5 -8.17 -5.47 -16.83
N GLY A 6 -6.92 -5.90 -17.04
CA GLY A 6 -6.02 -6.31 -15.95
C GLY A 6 -6.43 -7.60 -15.22
N CYS A 7 -7.52 -8.24 -15.64
CA CYS A 7 -7.99 -9.51 -15.10
C CYS A 7 -7.11 -10.65 -15.64
N HIS A 8 -5.93 -10.84 -15.05
CA HIS A 8 -5.21 -12.09 -15.23
C HIS A 8 -6.10 -13.23 -14.74
N ARG A 9 -6.33 -14.26 -15.59
CA ARG A 9 -7.14 -15.46 -15.25
C ARG A 9 -6.63 -16.27 -14.05
N ARG A 10 -5.62 -15.77 -13.32
CA ARG A 10 -4.92 -16.41 -12.22
C ARG A 10 -4.62 -15.45 -11.06
N THR A 11 -5.30 -14.30 -10.94
CA THR A 11 -5.03 -13.31 -9.87
C THR A 11 -4.97 -13.97 -8.48
N ALA A 12 -5.95 -14.83 -8.15
CA ALA A 12 -5.95 -15.56 -6.88
C ALA A 12 -4.74 -16.49 -6.71
N VAL A 13 -4.33 -17.19 -7.77
CA VAL A 13 -3.16 -18.10 -7.74
C VAL A 13 -1.86 -17.30 -7.57
N ILE A 14 -1.75 -16.16 -8.25
CA ILE A 14 -0.59 -15.26 -8.14
C ILE A 14 -0.51 -14.64 -6.75
N ALA A 15 -1.65 -14.15 -6.22
CA ALA A 15 -1.72 -13.61 -4.86
C ALA A 15 -1.33 -14.66 -3.82
N ALA A 16 -1.86 -15.88 -3.93
CA ALA A 16 -1.51 -16.96 -3.00
C ALA A 16 -0.05 -17.40 -3.12
N ALA A 17 0.52 -17.41 -4.33
CA ALA A 17 1.95 -17.69 -4.52
C ALA A 17 2.82 -16.60 -3.91
N TYR A 18 2.41 -15.33 -4.06
CA TYR A 18 3.10 -14.19 -3.46
C TYR A 18 3.02 -14.22 -1.94
N GLU A 19 1.84 -14.47 -1.37
CA GLU A 19 1.64 -14.62 0.07
C GLU A 19 2.52 -15.74 0.65
N ARG A 20 2.54 -16.91 0.01
CA ARG A 20 3.44 -18.02 0.41
C ARG A 20 4.92 -17.64 0.35
N MET A 21 5.31 -16.78 -0.58
CA MET A 21 6.70 -16.33 -0.69
C MET A 21 7.06 -15.37 0.44
N ILE A 22 6.23 -14.35 0.71
CA ILE A 22 6.52 -13.34 1.73
C ILE A 22 6.37 -13.91 3.15
N ALA A 23 5.49 -14.89 3.37
CA ALA A 23 5.27 -15.52 4.66
C ALA A 23 6.42 -16.44 5.11
N GLN A 24 7.38 -16.75 4.23
CA GLN A 24 8.60 -17.49 4.60
C GLN A 24 9.52 -16.70 5.53
N TYR A 25 9.34 -15.37 5.57
CA TYR A 25 10.15 -14.48 6.37
C TYR A 25 9.37 -14.08 7.64
N PRO A 26 9.76 -14.55 8.83
CA PRO A 26 9.03 -14.24 10.05
C PRO A 26 9.15 -12.76 10.40
N VAL A 27 8.05 -12.15 10.85
CA VAL A 27 8.09 -10.79 11.42
C VAL A 27 8.87 -10.78 12.73
N ALA A 28 8.65 -11.79 13.57
CA ALA A 28 9.33 -11.92 14.86
C ALA A 28 10.84 -12.16 14.65
N GLY A 29 11.66 -11.34 15.31
CA GLY A 29 13.12 -11.43 15.25
C GLY A 29 13.75 -10.84 13.99
N SER A 30 12.96 -10.36 13.03
CA SER A 30 13.48 -9.67 11.86
C SER A 30 13.94 -8.26 12.22
N ALA A 31 15.20 -7.93 11.87
CA ALA A 31 15.74 -6.58 12.05
C ALA A 31 15.08 -5.55 11.12
N LEU A 32 14.62 -6.01 9.94
CA LEU A 32 13.97 -5.18 8.93
C LEU A 32 12.59 -5.74 8.60
N LEU A 33 11.61 -4.85 8.50
CA LEU A 33 10.27 -5.12 8.03
C LEU A 33 10.00 -4.31 6.77
N VAL A 34 9.08 -4.79 5.94
CA VAL A 34 8.78 -4.17 4.63
C VAL A 34 7.29 -4.22 4.33
N ASN A 35 6.74 -3.10 3.82
CA ASN A 35 5.39 -3.05 3.29
C ASN A 35 5.37 -3.45 1.81
N HIS A 36 5.00 -4.71 1.57
CA HIS A 36 4.91 -5.26 0.22
C HIS A 36 3.71 -4.76 -0.61
N GLY A 37 2.69 -4.17 0.02
CA GLY A 37 1.46 -3.74 -0.66
C GLY A 37 1.56 -2.39 -1.40
N ASN A 38 2.57 -1.59 -1.11
CA ASN A 38 2.75 -0.24 -1.67
C ASN A 38 4.23 -0.03 -2.10
N TRP A 39 4.84 -1.10 -2.61
CA TRP A 39 6.29 -1.23 -2.82
C TRP A 39 6.89 -0.09 -3.66
N GLN A 40 7.84 0.62 -3.06
CA GLN A 40 8.72 1.63 -3.68
C GLN A 40 10.20 1.26 -3.46
N GLY A 41 10.51 -0.03 -3.46
CA GLY A 41 11.87 -0.55 -3.32
C GLY A 41 12.46 -0.32 -1.93
N LYS A 42 13.68 0.23 -1.86
CA LYS A 42 14.45 0.37 -0.62
C LYS A 42 13.78 1.28 0.41
N LEU A 43 12.89 2.18 -0.02
CA LEU A 43 12.15 3.11 0.85
C LEU A 43 11.05 2.44 1.69
N ASP A 44 10.72 1.18 1.42
CA ASP A 44 9.75 0.44 2.24
C ASP A 44 10.39 -0.42 3.32
N TYR A 45 11.70 -0.67 3.25
CA TYR A 45 12.43 -1.41 4.28
C TYR A 45 12.72 -0.51 5.47
N ALA A 46 12.22 -0.88 6.64
CA ALA A 46 12.29 -0.11 7.87
C ALA A 46 12.82 -0.99 9.02
N PRO A 47 13.55 -0.42 10.00
CA PRO A 47 13.83 -1.10 11.26
C PRO A 47 12.53 -1.56 11.93
N SER A 48 12.54 -2.74 12.54
CA SER A 48 11.36 -3.32 13.18
C SER A 48 10.78 -2.40 14.27
N GLU A 49 11.63 -1.63 14.93
CA GLU A 49 11.32 -0.68 15.99
C GLU A 49 10.45 0.48 15.47
N GLU A 50 10.56 0.82 14.19
CA GLU A 50 9.75 1.86 13.55
C GLU A 50 8.27 1.45 13.48
N PHE A 51 7.98 0.16 13.37
CA PHE A 51 6.63 -0.37 13.55
C PHE A 51 6.25 -0.41 15.03
N GLY A 52 7.14 -0.94 15.88
CA GLY A 52 6.97 -1.03 17.32
C GLY A 52 5.66 -1.73 17.73
N ALA A 53 5.12 -1.39 18.89
CA ALA A 53 3.82 -1.92 19.34
C ALA A 53 2.62 -1.31 18.59
N GLY A 54 2.86 -0.31 17.74
CA GLY A 54 1.86 0.48 17.05
C GLY A 54 1.13 1.47 17.97
N ALA A 55 0.75 2.61 17.40
CA ALA A 55 0.02 3.69 18.05
C ALA A 55 -1.44 3.75 17.57
N PRO A 56 -2.40 4.09 18.45
CA PRO A 56 -3.78 4.33 18.04
C PRO A 56 -3.87 5.63 17.22
N ALA A 57 -4.66 5.60 16.15
CA ALA A 57 -4.97 6.74 15.32
C ALA A 57 -6.41 6.69 14.82
N ARG A 58 -6.94 7.83 14.38
CA ARG A 58 -8.29 7.92 13.80
C ARG A 58 -8.18 8.20 12.31
N PHE A 59 -8.78 7.34 11.48
CA PHE A 59 -8.81 7.49 10.03
C PHE A 59 -10.25 7.34 9.53
N GLN A 60 -10.81 8.39 8.93
CA GLN A 60 -12.19 8.41 8.42
C GLN A 60 -13.25 7.90 9.42
N GLY A 61 -13.08 8.21 10.71
CA GLY A 61 -13.98 7.78 11.78
C GLY A 61 -13.69 6.39 12.37
N LEU A 62 -12.75 5.64 11.80
CA LEU A 62 -12.29 4.36 12.33
C LEU A 62 -11.10 4.54 13.25
N GLU A 63 -11.08 3.82 14.36
CA GLU A 63 -9.87 3.64 15.16
C GLU A 63 -8.99 2.58 14.51
N VAL A 64 -7.76 2.96 14.19
CA VAL A 64 -6.78 2.12 13.52
C VAL A 64 -5.48 2.11 14.30
N ARG A 65 -4.69 1.05 14.13
CA ARG A 65 -3.35 0.96 14.71
C ARG A 65 -2.31 1.19 13.62
N ILE A 66 -1.48 2.21 13.79
CA ILE A 66 -0.44 2.60 12.84
C ILE A 66 0.95 2.32 13.42
N PRO A 67 2.01 2.24 12.59
CA PRO A 67 3.39 2.19 13.08
C PRO A 67 3.68 3.27 14.11
N THR A 68 4.41 2.92 15.16
CA THR A 68 4.79 3.87 16.23
C THR A 68 5.60 5.03 15.65
N GLY A 69 6.55 4.73 14.78
CA GLY A 69 7.40 5.67 14.04
C GLY A 69 6.83 6.09 12.69
N TYR A 70 5.49 6.15 12.53
CA TYR A 70 4.84 6.45 11.24
C TYR A 70 5.40 7.71 10.56
N ASP A 71 5.78 8.74 11.33
CA ASP A 71 6.27 10.00 10.79
C ASP A 71 7.63 9.85 10.07
N SER A 72 8.54 9.09 10.68
CA SER A 72 9.84 8.75 10.08
C SER A 72 9.62 7.94 8.80
N TYR A 73 8.73 6.95 8.85
CA TYR A 73 8.45 6.08 7.71
C TYR A 73 7.87 6.88 6.55
N LEU A 74 6.89 7.75 6.80
CA LEU A 74 6.26 8.58 5.79
C LEU A 74 7.22 9.63 5.23
N ARG A 75 8.08 10.25 6.06
CA ARG A 75 9.10 11.20 5.58
C ARG A 75 10.13 10.53 4.68
N ARG A 76 10.57 9.33 5.02
CA ARG A 76 11.50 8.57 4.19
C ARG A 76 10.89 8.20 2.83
N LYS A 77 9.60 7.88 2.82
CA LYS A 77 8.88 7.44 1.61
C LYS A 77 8.44 8.59 0.71
N TYR A 78 7.96 9.68 1.30
CA TYR A 78 7.26 10.75 0.58
C TYR A 78 7.89 12.14 0.75
N GLY A 79 8.94 12.27 1.56
CA GLY A 79 9.54 13.56 1.88
C GLY A 79 8.65 14.39 2.80
N ASP A 80 8.42 15.66 2.47
CA ASP A 80 7.55 16.56 3.23
C ASP A 80 6.06 16.27 2.96
N TYR A 81 5.61 15.08 3.34
CA TYR A 81 4.29 14.53 3.00
C TYR A 81 3.09 15.30 3.58
N ARG A 82 3.34 16.24 4.50
CA ARG A 82 2.31 17.11 5.08
C ARG A 82 2.03 18.35 4.24
N ARG A 83 2.90 18.66 3.28
CA ARG A 83 2.67 19.74 2.32
C ARG A 83 2.18 19.14 1.03
N ASP A 84 1.26 19.85 0.38
CA ASP A 84 0.86 19.48 -0.96
C ASP A 84 2.08 19.52 -1.89
N PRO A 85 2.20 18.57 -2.82
CA PRO A 85 3.19 18.67 -3.86
C PRO A 85 2.96 19.95 -4.69
N PRO A 86 4.02 20.52 -5.29
CA PRO A 86 3.89 21.70 -6.15
C PRO A 86 2.93 21.41 -7.32
N PRO A 87 2.22 22.42 -7.85
CA PRO A 87 1.18 22.22 -8.88
C PRO A 87 1.64 21.36 -10.08
N GLU A 88 2.89 21.51 -10.49
CA GLU A 88 3.51 20.82 -11.61
C GLU A 88 3.74 19.32 -11.34
N ALA A 89 3.82 18.94 -10.07
CA ALA A 89 3.97 17.56 -9.60
C ALA A 89 2.63 16.90 -9.22
N ARG A 90 1.51 17.63 -9.25
CA ARG A 90 0.16 17.09 -8.99
C ARG A 90 -0.37 16.31 -10.20
N GLN A 91 0.33 15.26 -10.59
CA GLN A 91 -0.08 14.40 -11.70
C GLN A 91 -1.03 13.33 -11.17
N GLY A 92 -2.28 13.36 -11.64
CA GLY A 92 -3.24 12.29 -11.36
C GLY A 92 -2.79 10.96 -11.98
N HIS A 93 -3.03 9.85 -11.28
CA HIS A 93 -2.89 8.53 -11.89
C HIS A 93 -3.84 8.43 -13.09
N ARG A 94 -3.38 7.85 -14.21
CA ARG A 94 -4.26 7.52 -15.33
C ARG A 94 -5.25 6.45 -14.88
N CYS A 95 -6.50 6.83 -14.64
CA CYS A 95 -7.58 5.89 -14.44
C CYS A 95 -8.14 5.44 -15.79
N LEU A 96 -8.34 4.13 -15.93
CA LEU A 96 -9.21 3.58 -16.97
C LEU A 96 -10.64 3.64 -16.44
N ALA A 97 -11.46 4.48 -17.05
CA ALA A 97 -12.90 4.44 -16.83
C ALA A 97 -13.49 3.33 -17.70
N LEU A 98 -14.19 2.40 -17.06
CA LEU A 98 -14.92 1.33 -17.73
C LEU A 98 -16.40 1.58 -17.53
N ASP A 99 -17.06 1.99 -18.61
CA ASP A 99 -18.51 1.97 -18.67
C ASP A 99 -18.96 0.50 -18.82
N THR A 100 -19.65 -0.03 -17.81
CA THR A 100 -20.14 -1.41 -17.81
C THR A 100 -21.51 -1.56 -18.47
N GLY A 101 -22.12 -0.46 -18.95
CA GLY A 101 -23.43 -0.49 -19.63
C GLY A 101 -24.57 -1.04 -18.76
N LEU A 102 -24.44 -0.99 -17.43
CA LEU A 102 -25.56 -1.32 -16.55
C LEU A 102 -26.47 -0.10 -16.53
N GLU A 103 -27.51 -0.12 -17.37
CA GLU A 103 -28.67 0.75 -17.19
C GLU A 103 -29.22 0.49 -15.78
N GLU A 104 -29.49 1.57 -15.05
CA GLU A 104 -30.19 1.48 -13.77
C GLU A 104 -31.48 0.68 -13.99
N MET A 105 -31.61 -0.47 -13.33
CA MET A 105 -32.88 -1.18 -13.32
C MET A 105 -33.90 -0.34 -12.54
N PRO A 106 -35.15 -0.21 -13.03
CA PRO A 106 -36.16 0.71 -12.51
C PRO A 106 -36.54 0.46 -11.05
#